data_AF-A0AAD6RAU5-F1
#
_entry.id   AF-A0AAD6RAU5-F1
#
_cell.length_a   1.000
_cell.length_b   1.000
_cell.length_c   1.000
_cell.angle_alpha   90.00
_cell.angle_beta   90.00
_cell.angle_gamma   90.00
#
_symmetry.space_group_name_H-M   'P 1'
#
loop_
_entity.id
_entity.type
_entity.pdbx_description
1 polymer ?
#
loop_
_entity_poly.entity_id
_entity_poly.type
_entity_poly.pdbx_seq_one_letter_code
_entity_poly.pdbx_strand_id
1 'polypeptide(L)' 'MLEVVLNDRLGKKLRVKCNDDDTIGDLNKLVAA' A
#
# COMPACT_ATOMS: atom_id res chain seq x y z
N MET A 1 7.16 1.32 11.41
CA MET A 1 6.46 2.14 10.39
C MET A 1 7.35 2.24 9.17
N LEU A 2 7.01 1.44 8.17
CA LEU A 2 7.70 1.32 6.90
C LEU A 2 6.94 2.13 5.84
N GLU A 3 7.62 2.55 4.78
CA GLU A 3 7.01 3.14 3.60
C GLU A 3 7.17 2.17 2.42
N VAL A 4 6.04 1.83 1.78
CA VAL A 4 5.99 0.86 0.69
C VAL A 4 5.50 1.54 -0.58
N VAL A 5 6.11 1.20 -1.71
CA VAL A 5 5.73 1.71 -3.03
C VAL A 5 4.87 0.68 -3.75
N LEU A 6 3.63 1.04 -4.04
CA LEU A 6 2.67 0.25 -4.79
C LEU A 6 2.63 0.75 -6.24
N ASN A 7 2.88 -0.15 -7.18
CA ASN A 7 2.76 0.13 -8.61
C ASN A 7 1.51 -0.58 -9.14
N ASP A 8 0.56 0.18 -9.67
CA ASP A 8 -0.59 -0.39 -10.35
C ASP A 8 -0.27 -0.71 -11.83
N ARG A 9 -1.09 -1.56 -12.45
CA ARG A 9 -0.99 -1.97 -13.86
C ARG A 9 -1.06 -0.81 -14.85
N LEU A 10 -1.65 0.32 -14.45
CA LEU A 10 -1.72 1.55 -15.26
C LEU A 10 -0.47 2.44 -15.11
N GLY A 11 0.54 2.00 -14.34
CA GLY A 11 1.78 2.75 -14.10
C GLY A 11 1.68 3.81 -13.01
N LYS A 12 0.54 3.89 -12.30
CA LYS A 12 0.38 4.78 -11.14
C LYS A 12 1.22 4.25 -9.97
N LYS A 13 2.02 5.13 -9.37
CA LYS A 13 2.82 4.82 -8.18
C LYS A 13 2.21 5.49 -6.95
N LEU A 14 1.86 4.70 -5.95
CA LEU A 14 1.42 5.17 -4.64
C LEU A 14 2.48 4.83 -3.59
N ARG A 15 2.67 5.73 -2.63
CA ARG A 15 3.48 5.45 -1.44
C ARG A 15 2.55 5.39 -0.25
N VAL A 16 2.59 4.28 0.47
CA VAL A 16 1.73 4.03 1.63
C VAL A 16 2.63 3.76 2.83
N LYS A 17 2.28 4.36 3.96
CA LYS A 17 2.90 4.06 5.25
C LYS A 17 2.11 2.95 5.91
N CYS A 18 2.81 1.92 6.36
CA CYS A 18 2.22 0.81 7.09
C CYS A 18 3.07 0.46 8.32
N ASN A 19 2.43 -0.22 9.25
CA ASN A 19 3.08 -0.78 10.43
C ASN A 19 3.53 -2.22 10.15
N ASP A 20 4.35 -2.77 11.05
CA ASP A 20 4.96 -4.09 10.84
C ASP A 20 3.93 -5.23 11.05
N ASP A 21 2.82 -4.89 11.69
CA ASP A 21 1.65 -5.71 12.01
C ASP A 21 0.52 -5.63 10.96
N ASP A 22 0.61 -4.70 9.99
CA ASP A 22 -0.39 -4.58 8.91
C ASP A 22 -0.33 -5.78 7.96
N THR A 23 -1.50 -6.30 7.58
CA THR A 23 -1.58 -7.40 6.61
C THR A 23 -1.72 -6.89 5.18
N ILE A 24 -1.46 -7.77 4.20
CA ILE A 24 -1.69 -7.48 2.77
C ILE A 24 -3.16 -7.07 2.51
N GLY A 25 -4.11 -7.62 3.28
CA GLY A 25 -5.52 -7.26 3.17
C GLY A 25 -5.79 -5.81 3.56
N ASP A 26 -5.09 -5.29 4.57
CA ASP A 26 -5.26 -3.91 5.05
C ASP A 26 -4.58 -2.91 4.10
N LEU A 27 -3.43 -3.28 3.55
CA LEU A 27 -2.78 -2.55 2.45
C LEU A 27 -3.71 -2.42 1.23
N ASN A 28 -4.41 -3.49 0.83
CA ASN A 28 -5.36 -3.43 -0.27
C ASN A 28 -6.57 -2.52 0.02
N LYS A 29 -7.07 -2.51 1.26
CA LYS A 29 -8.17 -1.61 1.67
C LYS A 29 -7.76 -0.13 1.62
N LEU A 30 -6.53 0.19 2.05
CA LEU A 30 -5.98 1.54 2.02
C LEU A 30 -5.85 2.10 0.59
N VAL A 31 -5.63 1.23 -0.39
CA VAL A 31 -5.44 1.60 -1.80
C VAL A 31 -6.75 1.60 -2.59
N ALA A 32 -7.76 0.88 -2.12
CA ALA A 32 -9.08 0.82 -2.74
C ALA A 32 -9.97 2.05 -2.45
N ALA A 33 -9.53 2.94 -1.56
CA ALA A 33 -10.16 4.24 -1.27
C ALA A 33 -9.80 5.29 -2.34
#